data_AF-A0A3M1GYH8-F1
#
_entry.id   AF-A0A3M1GYH8-F1
#
_cell.length_a   1.000
_cell.length_b   1.000
_cell.length_c   1.000
_cell.angle_alpha   90.00
_cell.angle_beta   90.00
_cell.angle_gamma   90.00
#
_symmetry.space_group_name_H-M   'P 1'
#
loop_
_entity.id
_entity.type
_entity.pdbx_description
1 polymer ?
#
loop_
_entity_poly.entity_id
_entity_poly.type
_entity_poly.pdbx_seq_one_letter_code
_entity_poly.pdbx_strand_id
1 'polypeptide(L)'
;GSVPSYASPPPFDASAGFSTAQQGAFLAAVAAIVRQEDPDAVILLPGLSGPDGWSRDWLQGVIAAAGTDWFDIVNYHDYGPWNDLLARHTDFVAWLGSVGLGAKPIWLTETGCSSDPSLSLRTDYPNSPEQQAADVFRRPLLAWGAGVPYVGWHTWIGGTNGSDPWRFYGLRLDDAARTPQPSLYSMQLLVSELLPFERVVRETADSSPLHRYRIERRDGSVRWVVWGSGTDTVPAGATAMTGVYSADGSFSWTAVSPGSPITATDVPVLLR
;
A
#
# COMPACT_ATOMS: atom_id res chain seq x y z
N GLY A 1 -23.26 4.64 3.04
CA GLY A 1 -23.00 3.30 2.51
C GLY A 1 -22.51 2.44 3.64
N SER A 2 -23.07 1.24 3.81
CA SER A 2 -22.58 0.25 4.78
C SER A 2 -21.26 -0.33 4.27
N VAL A 3 -20.19 -0.22 5.07
CA VAL A 3 -18.91 -0.90 4.81
C VAL A 3 -19.18 -2.41 4.67
N PRO A 4 -18.65 -3.10 3.65
CA PRO A 4 -18.83 -4.55 3.53
C PRO A 4 -18.32 -5.23 4.79
N SER A 5 -19.17 -6.02 5.45
CA SER A 5 -18.76 -6.94 6.49
C SER A 5 -17.73 -7.88 5.86
N TYR A 6 -16.47 -7.82 6.33
CA TYR A 6 -15.53 -8.90 6.10
C TYR A 6 -16.24 -10.22 6.44
N ALA A 7 -16.13 -11.20 5.55
CA ALA A 7 -16.65 -12.54 5.79
C ALA A 7 -16.24 -12.97 7.21
N SER A 8 -17.17 -13.52 7.99
CA SER A 8 -16.86 -14.07 9.31
C SER A 8 -15.56 -14.87 9.21
N PRO A 9 -14.56 -14.62 10.07
CA PRO A 9 -13.33 -15.39 10.04
C PRO A 9 -13.70 -16.87 10.06
N PRO A 10 -12.98 -17.73 9.31
CA PRO A 10 -13.22 -19.17 9.39
C PRO A 10 -13.24 -19.57 10.86
N PRO A 11 -14.15 -20.46 11.28
CA PRO A 11 -14.30 -20.83 12.67
C PRO A 11 -12.93 -21.23 13.22
N PHE A 12 -12.41 -20.42 14.13
CA PHE A 12 -11.22 -20.73 14.89
C PHE A 12 -11.57 -21.94 15.77
N ASP A 13 -11.17 -23.13 15.32
CA ASP A 13 -11.25 -24.33 16.14
C ASP A 13 -10.12 -24.24 17.19
N ALA A 14 -10.47 -23.76 18.37
CA ALA A 14 -9.57 -23.66 19.52
C ALA A 14 -8.96 -25.02 19.93
N SER A 15 -9.44 -26.15 19.38
CA SER A 15 -8.86 -27.47 19.64
C SER A 15 -7.63 -27.81 18.77
N ALA A 16 -7.31 -27.02 17.74
CA ALA A 16 -6.17 -27.26 16.83
C ALA A 16 -5.19 -26.07 16.66
N GLY A 17 -5.53 -24.88 17.16
CA GLY A 17 -4.69 -23.67 17.02
C GLY A 17 -3.90 -23.30 18.28
N PHE A 18 -2.83 -22.50 18.12
CA PHE A 18 -2.10 -21.89 19.24
C PHE A 18 -2.85 -20.66 19.76
N SER A 19 -2.95 -20.49 21.08
CA SER A 19 -3.45 -19.24 21.67
C SER A 19 -2.53 -18.06 21.35
N THR A 20 -3.03 -16.82 21.44
CA THR A 20 -2.20 -15.61 21.27
C THR A 20 -1.01 -15.60 22.24
N ALA A 21 -1.17 -16.14 23.45
CA ALA A 21 -0.10 -16.27 24.41
C ALA A 21 0.98 -17.29 23.98
N GLN A 22 0.57 -18.45 23.45
CA GLN A 22 1.49 -19.45 22.91
C GLN A 22 2.24 -18.91 21.68
N GLN A 23 1.53 -18.19 20.80
CA GLN A 23 2.13 -17.53 19.64
C GLN A 23 3.14 -16.47 20.07
N GLY A 24 2.81 -15.62 21.05
CA GLY A 24 3.74 -14.61 21.58
C GLY A 24 5.00 -15.24 22.17
N ALA A 25 4.85 -16.28 23.00
CA ALA A 25 5.99 -16.99 23.59
C ALA A 25 6.90 -17.61 22.50
N PHE A 26 6.30 -18.20 21.47
CA PHE A 26 7.03 -18.73 20.32
C PHE A 26 7.78 -17.63 19.56
N LEU A 27 7.10 -16.52 19.23
CA LEU A 27 7.69 -15.40 18.49
C LEU A 27 8.86 -14.76 19.23
N ALA A 28 8.74 -14.55 20.54
CA ALA A 28 9.84 -14.02 21.36
C ALA A 28 11.03 -14.98 21.43
N ALA A 29 10.79 -16.30 21.53
CA ALA A 29 11.85 -17.29 21.52
C ALA A 29 12.59 -17.32 20.17
N VAL A 30 11.85 -17.25 19.06
CA VAL A 30 12.44 -17.16 17.71
C VAL A 30 13.27 -15.88 17.57
N ALA A 31 12.75 -14.73 18.01
CA ALA A 31 13.46 -13.46 17.96
C ALA A 31 14.77 -13.48 18.77
N ALA A 32 14.77 -14.14 19.94
CA ALA A 32 15.98 -14.31 20.74
C ALA A 32 17.05 -15.14 20.02
N ILE A 33 16.65 -16.22 19.33
CA ILE A 33 17.56 -17.04 18.51
C ILE A 33 18.10 -16.22 17.34
N VAL A 34 17.24 -15.48 16.63
CA VAL A 34 17.67 -14.62 15.52
C VAL A 34 18.73 -13.62 16.00
N ARG A 35 18.49 -12.94 17.13
CA ARG A 35 19.43 -11.96 17.70
C ARG A 35 20.70 -12.58 18.28
N GLN A 36 20.67 -13.85 18.66
CA GLN A 36 21.87 -14.57 19.08
C GLN A 36 22.83 -14.78 17.90
N GLU A 37 22.29 -15.08 16.71
CA GLU A 37 23.07 -15.31 15.50
C GLU A 37 23.42 -14.01 14.77
N ASP A 38 22.51 -13.04 14.77
CA ASP A 38 22.67 -11.71 14.18
C ASP A 38 22.13 -10.62 15.13
N PRO A 39 22.99 -10.03 15.99
CA PRO A 39 22.58 -8.99 16.93
C PRO A 39 22.03 -7.72 16.27
N ASP A 40 22.33 -7.49 14.99
CA ASP A 40 21.89 -6.31 14.23
C ASP A 40 20.61 -6.58 13.41
N ALA A 41 20.05 -7.79 13.51
CA ALA A 41 18.84 -8.17 12.79
C ALA A 41 17.64 -7.27 13.17
N VAL A 42 17.01 -6.70 12.15
CA VAL A 42 15.74 -5.97 12.27
C VAL A 42 14.59 -6.94 12.13
N ILE A 43 13.84 -7.13 13.20
CA ILE A 43 12.75 -8.12 13.26
C ILE A 43 11.41 -7.44 12.96
N LEU A 44 10.72 -7.92 11.92
CA LEU A 44 9.36 -7.54 11.63
C LEU A 44 8.37 -8.36 12.46
N LEU A 45 7.32 -7.70 12.95
CA LEU A 45 6.11 -8.36 13.44
C LEU A 45 5.56 -9.32 12.35
N PRO A 46 4.89 -10.44 12.69
CA PRO A 46 4.08 -11.14 11.70
C PRO A 46 3.05 -10.20 11.04
N GLY A 47 2.81 -10.39 9.74
CA GLY A 47 1.93 -9.53 8.97
C GLY A 47 0.49 -9.56 9.47
N LEU A 48 -0.01 -8.41 9.94
CA LEU A 48 -1.40 -8.26 10.34
C LEU A 48 -2.29 -8.22 9.10
N SER A 49 -3.41 -8.94 9.10
CA SER A 49 -4.36 -8.99 7.97
C SER A 49 -5.22 -7.71 7.83
N GLY A 50 -4.67 -6.56 8.21
CA GLY A 50 -5.34 -5.28 8.29
C GLY A 50 -5.25 -4.65 9.68
N PRO A 51 -5.60 -3.37 9.81
CA PRO A 51 -5.70 -2.70 11.10
C PRO A 51 -7.05 -2.94 11.79
N ASP A 52 -7.70 -4.08 11.54
CA ASP A 52 -9.05 -4.39 12.02
C ASP A 52 -9.08 -4.84 13.50
N GLY A 53 -10.29 -4.99 14.06
CA GLY A 53 -10.45 -5.38 15.46
C GLY A 53 -9.83 -6.75 15.78
N TRP A 54 -9.95 -7.72 14.87
CA TRP A 54 -9.37 -9.05 15.06
C TRP A 54 -7.84 -9.01 15.16
N SER A 55 -7.18 -8.27 14.26
CA SER A 55 -5.72 -8.13 14.27
C SER A 55 -5.23 -7.38 15.51
N ARG A 56 -6.02 -6.41 16.01
CA ARG A 56 -5.75 -5.69 17.26
C ARG A 56 -5.85 -6.60 18.48
N ASP A 57 -6.91 -7.38 18.58
CA ASP A 57 -7.12 -8.32 19.67
C ASP A 57 -6.02 -9.40 19.70
N TRP A 58 -5.65 -9.91 18.52
CA TRP A 58 -4.54 -10.85 18.37
C TRP A 58 -3.22 -10.25 18.89
N LEU A 59 -2.87 -9.04 18.40
CA LEU A 59 -1.62 -8.40 18.76
C LEU A 59 -1.59 -8.02 20.25
N GLN A 60 -2.70 -7.56 20.83
CA GLN A 60 -2.80 -7.33 22.28
C GLN A 60 -2.54 -8.60 23.09
N GLY A 61 -3.12 -9.74 22.69
CA GLY A 61 -2.88 -11.02 23.34
C GLY A 61 -1.42 -11.47 23.26
N VAL A 62 -0.78 -11.25 22.10
CA VAL A 62 0.64 -11.54 21.88
C VAL A 62 1.52 -10.65 22.77
N ILE A 63 1.26 -9.34 22.80
CA ILE A 63 2.00 -8.37 23.62
C ILE A 63 1.85 -8.67 25.12
N ALA A 64 0.64 -9.00 25.56
CA ALA A 64 0.39 -9.33 26.97
C ALA A 64 1.21 -10.54 27.44
N ALA A 65 1.50 -11.48 26.54
CA ALA A 65 2.26 -12.69 26.87
C ALA A 65 3.78 -12.54 26.70
N ALA A 66 4.23 -11.75 25.72
CA ALA A 66 5.62 -11.73 25.27
C ALA A 66 6.31 -10.35 25.34
N GLY A 67 5.57 -9.31 25.71
CA GLY A 67 6.03 -7.93 25.63
C GLY A 67 6.21 -7.45 24.18
N THR A 68 6.91 -6.33 24.03
CA THR A 68 7.06 -5.61 22.76
C THR A 68 8.48 -5.57 22.22
N ASP A 69 9.47 -6.09 22.96
CA ASP A 69 10.89 -5.87 22.68
C ASP A 69 11.46 -6.85 21.65
N TRP A 70 10.73 -7.92 21.34
CA TRP A 70 11.18 -8.98 20.44
C TRP A 70 11.06 -8.63 18.94
N PHE A 71 10.36 -7.55 18.59
CA PHE A 71 10.27 -7.05 17.22
C PHE A 71 10.55 -5.54 17.17
N ASP A 72 11.00 -5.07 16.01
CA ASP A 72 11.44 -3.69 15.80
C ASP A 72 10.41 -2.90 14.99
N ILE A 73 9.68 -3.57 14.10
CA ILE A 73 8.79 -2.93 13.12
C ILE A 73 7.40 -3.56 13.17
N VAL A 74 6.37 -2.72 13.30
CA VAL A 74 4.97 -3.12 13.12
C VAL A 74 4.68 -3.14 11.62
N ASN A 75 3.92 -4.12 11.14
CA ASN A 75 3.44 -4.08 9.76
C ASN A 75 2.03 -4.63 9.65
N TYR A 76 1.36 -4.23 8.57
CA TYR A 76 0.01 -4.64 8.25
C TYR A 76 -0.18 -4.74 6.75
N HIS A 77 -1.20 -5.48 6.35
CA HIS A 77 -1.63 -5.66 4.97
C HIS A 77 -2.91 -4.85 4.74
N ASP A 78 -3.00 -4.10 3.65
CA ASP A 78 -4.21 -3.35 3.31
C ASP A 78 -4.62 -3.58 1.86
N TYR A 79 -5.64 -4.41 1.69
CA TYR A 79 -6.28 -4.68 0.40
C TYR A 79 -7.62 -3.96 0.22
N GLY A 80 -8.05 -3.18 1.22
CA GLY A 80 -9.29 -2.43 1.16
C GLY A 80 -9.22 -1.27 0.18
N PRO A 81 -10.28 -0.45 0.10
CA PRO A 81 -10.35 0.67 -0.84
C PRO A 81 -9.21 1.67 -0.60
N TRP A 82 -8.54 2.09 -1.67
CA TRP A 82 -7.36 2.95 -1.54
C TRP A 82 -7.70 4.30 -0.88
N ASN A 83 -8.91 4.82 -1.11
CA ASN A 83 -9.39 6.10 -0.59
C ASN A 83 -9.59 6.08 0.93
N ASP A 84 -9.73 4.90 1.53
CA ASP A 84 -9.89 4.71 2.96
C ASP A 84 -8.55 4.35 3.65
N LEU A 85 -7.48 4.10 2.89
CA LEU A 85 -6.18 3.66 3.41
C LEU A 85 -5.63 4.64 4.44
N LEU A 86 -5.71 5.96 4.18
CA LEU A 86 -5.19 6.97 5.10
C LEU A 86 -5.99 7.04 6.41
N ALA A 87 -7.32 6.90 6.34
CA ALA A 87 -8.17 6.88 7.52
C ALA A 87 -7.87 5.64 8.39
N ARG A 88 -7.78 4.47 7.76
CA ARG A 88 -7.39 3.22 8.44
C ARG A 88 -6.00 3.29 9.05
N HIS A 89 -5.03 3.85 8.33
CA HIS A 89 -3.66 4.04 8.82
C HIS A 89 -3.64 4.97 10.04
N THR A 90 -4.35 6.10 9.98
CA THR A 90 -4.41 7.07 11.07
C THR A 90 -5.00 6.46 12.35
N ASP A 91 -6.12 5.72 12.21
CA ASP A 91 -6.74 5.00 13.31
C ASP A 91 -5.80 3.91 13.88
N PHE A 92 -5.06 3.21 13.02
CA PHE A 92 -4.08 2.22 13.43
C PHE A 92 -2.91 2.82 14.21
N VAL A 93 -2.35 3.95 13.75
CA VAL A 93 -1.29 4.68 14.46
C VAL A 93 -1.76 5.12 15.85
N ALA A 94 -2.97 5.68 15.96
CA ALA A 94 -3.55 6.10 17.23
C ALA A 94 -3.71 4.91 18.18
N TRP A 95 -4.20 3.78 17.67
CA TRP A 95 -4.33 2.56 18.45
C TRP A 95 -2.97 2.01 18.89
N LEU A 96 -1.96 1.94 18.01
CA LEU A 96 -0.59 1.53 18.36
C LEU A 96 -0.02 2.40 19.50
N GLY A 97 -0.26 3.71 19.45
CA GLY A 97 0.10 4.63 20.53
C GLY A 97 -0.54 4.23 21.88
N SER A 98 -1.83 3.88 21.87
CA SER A 98 -2.56 3.48 23.08
C SER A 98 -2.07 2.17 23.72
N VAL A 99 -1.43 1.29 22.95
CA VAL A 99 -0.86 0.02 23.43
C VAL A 99 0.67 0.08 23.60
N GLY A 100 1.26 1.28 23.60
CA GLY A 100 2.69 1.49 23.85
C GLY A 100 3.61 1.20 22.67
N LEU A 101 3.08 1.09 21.46
CA LEU A 101 3.84 0.82 20.23
C LEU A 101 4.05 2.04 19.33
N GLY A 102 3.59 3.23 19.74
CA GLY A 102 3.59 4.44 18.89
C GLY A 102 4.98 4.93 18.44
N ALA A 103 6.07 4.45 19.05
CA ALA A 103 7.43 4.79 18.64
C ALA A 103 8.03 3.82 17.60
N LYS A 104 7.41 2.65 17.38
CA LYS A 104 7.92 1.68 16.41
C LYS A 104 7.58 2.11 14.98
N PRO A 105 8.51 1.97 14.01
CA PRO A 105 8.20 2.17 12.60
C PRO A 105 7.05 1.26 12.15
N ILE A 106 6.25 1.74 11.20
CA ILE A 106 5.13 1.01 10.62
C ILE A 106 5.41 0.78 9.14
N TRP A 107 5.34 -0.46 8.68
CA TRP A 107 5.46 -0.83 7.27
C TRP A 107 4.11 -1.32 6.71
N LEU A 108 3.81 -0.97 5.47
CA LEU A 108 2.70 -1.55 4.71
C LEU A 108 3.27 -2.70 3.86
N THR A 109 3.37 -3.89 4.43
CA THR A 109 4.12 -5.00 3.82
C THR A 109 3.40 -5.67 2.67
N GLU A 110 2.07 -5.56 2.63
CA GLU A 110 1.27 -6.00 1.48
C GLU A 110 0.12 -5.04 1.19
N THR A 111 0.03 -4.64 -0.08
CA THR A 111 -1.13 -3.92 -0.62
C THR A 111 -1.26 -4.22 -2.11
N GLY A 112 -2.45 -4.06 -2.66
CA GLY A 112 -2.68 -4.27 -4.08
C GLY A 112 -4.15 -4.36 -4.41
N CYS A 113 -4.44 -4.55 -5.69
CA CYS A 113 -5.77 -4.82 -6.21
C CYS A 113 -5.67 -5.71 -7.45
N SER A 114 -6.78 -6.32 -7.84
CA SER A 114 -6.85 -7.16 -9.03
C SER A 114 -7.11 -6.32 -10.28
N SER A 115 -6.59 -6.75 -11.43
CA SER A 115 -6.99 -6.19 -12.71
C SER A 115 -8.26 -6.84 -13.29
N ASP A 116 -8.83 -7.87 -12.65
CA ASP A 116 -10.02 -8.56 -13.14
C ASP A 116 -11.33 -7.86 -12.73
N PRO A 117 -12.10 -7.29 -13.68
CA PRO A 117 -13.35 -6.60 -13.38
C PRO A 117 -14.44 -7.51 -12.82
N SER A 118 -14.33 -8.82 -12.98
CA SER A 118 -15.28 -9.80 -12.42
C SER A 118 -15.01 -10.13 -10.95
N LEU A 119 -13.84 -9.77 -10.42
CA LEU A 119 -13.50 -10.01 -9.03
C LEU A 119 -14.02 -8.86 -8.17
N SER A 120 -14.96 -9.15 -7.26
CA SER A 120 -15.49 -8.19 -6.28
C SER A 120 -15.00 -8.47 -4.86
N LEU A 121 -14.10 -9.44 -4.69
CA LEU A 121 -13.56 -9.81 -3.39
C LEU A 121 -12.43 -8.84 -2.99
N ARG A 122 -12.45 -8.38 -1.72
CA ARG A 122 -11.46 -7.49 -1.08
C ARG A 122 -11.38 -6.05 -1.62
N THR A 123 -11.92 -5.78 -2.80
CA THR A 123 -12.05 -4.45 -3.40
C THR A 123 -13.51 -4.14 -3.69
N ASP A 124 -14.05 -3.07 -3.12
CA ASP A 124 -15.43 -2.59 -3.39
C ASP A 124 -15.48 -1.45 -4.43
N TYR A 125 -14.34 -1.12 -5.03
CA TYR A 125 -14.22 -0.21 -6.17
C TYR A 125 -13.84 -1.01 -7.43
N PRO A 126 -14.13 -0.50 -8.64
CA PRO A 126 -14.03 -1.29 -9.87
C PRO A 126 -12.59 -1.78 -10.11
N ASN A 127 -12.41 -3.09 -10.17
CA ASN A 127 -11.15 -3.68 -10.63
C ASN A 127 -11.04 -3.54 -12.15
N SER A 128 -9.86 -3.16 -12.62
CA SER A 128 -9.51 -3.15 -14.04
C SER A 128 -7.98 -3.05 -14.19
N PRO A 129 -7.41 -3.34 -15.37
CA PRO A 129 -6.00 -3.09 -15.61
C PRO A 129 -5.61 -1.62 -15.39
N GLU A 130 -6.49 -0.68 -15.74
CA GLU A 130 -6.31 0.76 -15.51
C GLU A 130 -6.30 1.12 -14.02
N GLN A 131 -7.24 0.57 -13.25
CA GLN A 131 -7.33 0.84 -11.81
C GLN A 131 -6.18 0.19 -11.04
N GLN A 132 -5.73 -1.00 -11.46
CA GLN A 132 -4.54 -1.62 -10.90
C GLN A 132 -3.28 -0.79 -11.17
N ALA A 133 -3.11 -0.30 -12.40
CA ALA A 133 -2.01 0.59 -12.73
C ALA A 133 -2.08 1.93 -11.96
N ALA A 134 -3.28 2.47 -11.74
CA ALA A 134 -3.47 3.67 -10.94
C ALA A 134 -3.08 3.45 -9.47
N ASP A 135 -3.48 2.32 -8.88
CA ASP A 135 -3.22 2.00 -7.48
C ASP A 135 -1.74 1.78 -7.15
N VAL A 136 -0.94 1.39 -8.13
CA VAL A 136 0.52 1.38 -8.01
C VAL A 136 1.05 2.77 -7.65
N PHE A 137 0.40 3.85 -8.08
CA PHE A 137 0.74 5.21 -7.62
C PHE A 137 -0.03 5.61 -6.36
N ARG A 138 -1.35 5.40 -6.31
CA ARG A 138 -2.18 5.90 -5.21
C ARG A 138 -1.74 5.36 -3.86
N ARG A 139 -1.58 4.03 -3.74
CA ARG A 139 -1.34 3.37 -2.45
C ARG A 139 0.04 3.74 -1.86
N PRO A 140 1.15 3.65 -2.61
CA PRO A 140 2.44 4.08 -2.08
C PRO A 140 2.49 5.57 -1.75
N LEU A 141 1.91 6.46 -2.58
CA LEU A 141 1.93 7.90 -2.28
C LEU A 141 1.13 8.27 -1.03
N LEU A 142 -0.03 7.63 -0.82
CA LEU A 142 -0.81 7.81 0.42
C LEU A 142 0.00 7.34 1.64
N ALA A 143 0.62 6.17 1.56
CA ALA A 143 1.40 5.60 2.65
C ALA A 143 2.69 6.41 2.92
N TRP A 144 3.48 6.72 1.89
CA TRP A 144 4.70 7.52 2.00
C TRP A 144 4.41 8.94 2.51
N GLY A 145 3.32 9.56 2.02
CA GLY A 145 2.87 10.86 2.52
C GLY A 145 2.41 10.85 3.98
N ALA A 146 2.00 9.68 4.49
CA ALA A 146 1.69 9.45 5.90
C ALA A 146 2.92 9.03 6.74
N GLY A 147 4.12 8.98 6.15
CA GLY A 147 5.35 8.63 6.85
C GLY A 147 5.64 7.12 6.94
N VAL A 148 4.90 6.27 6.23
CA VAL A 148 5.22 4.85 6.09
C VAL A 148 6.43 4.70 5.17
N PRO A 149 7.60 4.20 5.61
CA PRO A 149 8.81 4.19 4.78
C PRO A 149 8.88 3.01 3.79
N TYR A 150 8.06 1.97 3.97
CA TYR A 150 8.06 0.77 3.13
C TYR A 150 6.63 0.37 2.73
N VAL A 151 6.44 0.12 1.44
CA VAL A 151 5.18 -0.32 0.85
C VAL A 151 5.48 -1.50 -0.09
N GLY A 152 4.98 -2.69 0.24
CA GLY A 152 5.10 -3.89 -0.56
C GLY A 152 3.88 -4.11 -1.45
N TRP A 153 4.09 -4.22 -2.77
CA TRP A 153 3.02 -4.59 -3.69
C TRP A 153 2.83 -6.10 -3.70
N HIS A 154 1.61 -6.55 -3.44
CA HIS A 154 1.17 -7.92 -3.68
C HIS A 154 0.52 -7.98 -5.07
N THR A 155 1.10 -8.65 -6.06
CA THR A 155 2.33 -9.47 -5.99
C THR A 155 3.09 -9.43 -7.32
N TRP A 156 4.20 -10.15 -7.43
CA TRP A 156 4.95 -10.26 -8.69
C TRP A 156 4.19 -11.04 -9.76
N ILE A 157 3.65 -12.21 -9.39
CA ILE A 157 2.89 -13.11 -10.27
C ILE A 157 1.53 -13.35 -9.60
N GLY A 158 0.44 -13.03 -10.30
CA GLY A 158 -0.91 -13.17 -9.77
C GLY A 158 -1.34 -14.63 -9.66
N GLY A 159 -2.49 -14.87 -9.04
CA GLY A 159 -3.14 -16.18 -9.11
C GLY A 159 -3.62 -16.54 -10.52
N THR A 160 -3.89 -17.83 -10.73
CA THR A 160 -4.38 -18.37 -12.02
C THR A 160 -5.80 -17.89 -12.35
N ASN A 161 -6.19 -17.95 -13.62
CA ASN A 161 -7.57 -17.66 -14.04
C ASN A 161 -8.58 -18.62 -13.38
N GLY A 162 -9.83 -18.18 -13.23
CA GLY A 162 -10.94 -19.00 -12.75
C GLY A 162 -11.44 -18.57 -11.37
N SER A 163 -11.62 -19.52 -10.46
CA SER A 163 -12.20 -19.27 -9.12
C SER A 163 -11.17 -18.82 -8.08
N ASP A 164 -9.90 -18.67 -8.45
CA ASP A 164 -8.86 -18.19 -7.54
C ASP A 164 -9.22 -16.76 -7.05
N PRO A 165 -9.36 -16.54 -5.73
CA PRO A 165 -9.64 -15.21 -5.17
C PRO A 165 -8.47 -14.23 -5.28
N TRP A 166 -7.28 -14.69 -5.66
CA TRP A 166 -6.04 -13.90 -5.82
C TRP A 166 -5.61 -13.75 -7.28
N ARG A 167 -6.46 -14.15 -8.22
CA ARG A 167 -6.20 -13.99 -9.64
C ARG A 167 -5.97 -12.54 -10.03
N PHE A 168 -5.05 -12.34 -10.97
CA PHE A 168 -4.77 -11.04 -11.57
C PHE A 168 -4.26 -9.94 -10.61
N TYR A 169 -3.84 -10.24 -9.37
CA TYR A 169 -3.14 -9.29 -8.47
C TYR A 169 -1.68 -9.01 -8.87
N GLY A 170 -1.10 -9.86 -9.71
CA GLY A 170 0.31 -9.77 -10.07
C GLY A 170 0.65 -8.56 -10.94
N LEU A 171 1.89 -8.11 -10.91
CA LEU A 171 2.44 -7.29 -12.00
C LEU A 171 2.56 -8.12 -13.30
N ARG A 172 2.55 -9.44 -13.20
CA ARG A 172 2.53 -10.39 -14.30
C ARG A 172 1.43 -11.43 -14.14
N LEU A 173 0.96 -11.95 -15.26
CA LEU A 173 0.04 -13.09 -15.29
C LEU A 173 0.76 -14.40 -14.94
N ASP A 174 0.00 -15.35 -14.38
CA ASP A 174 0.44 -16.74 -14.21
C ASP A 174 0.21 -17.57 -15.48
N ASP A 175 0.88 -17.14 -16.56
CA ASP A 175 0.96 -17.89 -17.80
C ASP A 175 2.42 -18.30 -18.08
N ALA A 176 2.62 -19.14 -19.10
CA ALA A 176 3.95 -19.63 -19.47
C ALA A 176 4.90 -18.49 -19.89
N ALA A 177 4.37 -17.39 -20.41
CA ALA A 177 5.15 -16.24 -20.89
C ALA A 177 5.44 -15.21 -19.78
N ARG A 178 4.84 -15.35 -18.60
CA ARG A 178 4.84 -14.33 -17.53
C ARG A 178 4.42 -12.97 -18.08
N THR A 179 3.34 -12.95 -18.85
CA THR A 179 2.87 -11.77 -19.60
C THR A 179 2.78 -10.55 -18.67
N PRO A 180 3.43 -9.43 -19.00
CA PRO A 180 3.37 -8.21 -18.19
C PRO A 180 1.97 -7.60 -18.21
N GLN A 181 1.48 -7.19 -17.05
CA GLN A 181 0.26 -6.41 -16.92
C GLN A 181 0.57 -4.90 -17.00
N PRO A 182 -0.42 -4.04 -17.32
CA PRO A 182 -0.23 -2.58 -17.28
C PRO A 182 0.32 -2.04 -15.95
N SER A 183 0.01 -2.70 -14.85
CA SER A 183 0.54 -2.38 -13.52
C SER A 183 2.07 -2.56 -13.41
N LEU A 184 2.69 -3.48 -14.17
CA LEU A 184 4.15 -3.58 -14.23
C LEU A 184 4.77 -2.32 -14.82
N TYR A 185 4.19 -1.81 -15.91
CA TYR A 185 4.70 -0.60 -16.55
C TYR A 185 4.49 0.63 -15.67
N SER A 186 3.36 0.72 -14.99
CA SER A 186 3.12 1.74 -13.97
C SER A 186 4.15 1.66 -12.82
N MET A 187 4.46 0.45 -12.35
CA MET A 187 5.49 0.24 -11.32
C MET A 187 6.87 0.69 -11.80
N GLN A 188 7.22 0.38 -13.05
CA GLN A 188 8.48 0.85 -13.66
C GLN A 188 8.53 2.37 -13.74
N LEU A 189 7.44 3.01 -14.17
CA LEU A 189 7.34 4.48 -14.21
C LEU A 189 7.52 5.08 -12.81
N LEU A 190 6.79 4.57 -11.82
CA LEU A 190 6.89 4.99 -10.42
C LEU A 190 8.32 4.89 -9.89
N VAL A 191 8.98 3.74 -10.09
CA VAL A 191 10.36 3.54 -9.64
C VAL A 191 11.30 4.51 -10.36
N SER A 192 11.20 4.66 -11.68
CA SER A 192 12.11 5.51 -12.45
C SER A 192 11.95 7.00 -12.17
N GLU A 193 10.72 7.46 -11.93
CA GLU A 193 10.41 8.89 -11.84
C GLU A 193 10.31 9.37 -10.40
N LEU A 194 9.94 8.52 -9.44
CA LEU A 194 9.75 8.94 -8.04
C LEU A 194 10.88 8.46 -7.12
N LEU A 195 11.53 7.33 -7.40
CA LEU A 195 12.58 6.79 -6.52
C LEU A 195 13.99 7.16 -7.00
N PRO A 196 14.97 7.26 -6.07
CA PRO A 196 14.76 7.44 -4.63
C PRO A 196 14.21 8.85 -4.33
N PHE A 197 13.23 8.93 -3.43
CA PHE A 197 12.77 10.22 -2.89
C PHE A 197 13.47 10.58 -1.58
N GLU A 198 13.52 11.87 -1.31
CA GLU A 198 13.84 12.45 0.00
C GLU A 198 12.56 12.67 0.81
N ARG A 199 11.51 13.20 0.16
CA ARG A 199 10.26 13.54 0.83
C ARG A 199 9.05 13.40 -0.08
N VAL A 200 7.94 12.96 0.48
CA VAL A 200 6.61 12.95 -0.15
C VAL A 200 5.68 13.84 0.69
N VAL A 201 5.04 14.82 0.07
CA VAL A 201 4.16 15.79 0.73
C VAL A 201 2.80 15.81 0.04
N ARG A 202 1.73 15.61 0.80
CA ARG A 202 0.37 15.90 0.32
C ARG A 202 0.15 17.42 0.32
N GLU A 203 -0.16 18.00 -0.82
CA GLU A 203 -0.38 19.45 -0.98
C GLU A 203 -1.87 19.86 -0.94
N THR A 204 -2.79 18.88 -0.88
CA THR A 204 -4.23 19.13 -0.71
C THR A 204 -4.71 18.79 0.70
N ALA A 205 -5.77 19.46 1.15
CA ALA A 205 -6.43 19.15 2.42
C ALA A 205 -7.00 17.71 2.42
N ASP A 206 -7.12 17.10 3.60
CA ASP A 206 -7.61 15.72 3.72
C ASP A 206 -9.04 15.55 3.20
N SER A 207 -9.89 16.57 3.36
CA SER A 207 -11.27 16.61 2.87
C SER A 207 -11.40 16.90 1.37
N SER A 208 -10.29 17.18 0.68
CA SER A 208 -10.31 17.49 -0.75
C SER A 208 -10.56 16.22 -1.56
N PRO A 209 -11.49 16.24 -2.53
CA PRO A 209 -11.66 15.13 -3.47
C PRO A 209 -10.54 15.10 -4.53
N LEU A 210 -9.69 16.13 -4.56
CA LEU A 210 -8.45 16.19 -5.32
C LEU A 210 -7.29 15.75 -4.44
N HIS A 211 -6.48 14.82 -4.93
CA HIS A 211 -5.24 14.36 -4.33
C HIS A 211 -4.07 14.92 -5.13
N ARG A 212 -3.19 15.66 -4.45
CA ARG A 212 -1.96 16.18 -5.02
C ARG A 212 -0.79 15.86 -4.10
N TYR A 213 0.21 15.20 -4.65
CA TYR A 213 1.44 14.88 -3.95
C TYR A 213 2.62 15.53 -4.65
N ARG A 214 3.48 16.17 -3.87
CA ARG A 214 4.80 16.65 -4.29
C ARG A 214 5.85 15.69 -3.77
N ILE A 215 6.70 15.23 -4.68
CA ILE A 215 7.77 14.28 -4.40
C ILE A 215 9.08 15.00 -4.66
N GLU A 216 9.87 15.21 -3.60
CA GLU A 216 11.21 15.77 -3.67
C GLU A 216 12.20 14.62 -3.74
N ARG A 217 12.94 14.52 -4.83
CA ARG A 217 13.89 13.43 -5.08
C ARG A 217 15.25 13.73 -4.47
N ARG A 218 16.04 12.69 -4.22
CA ARG A 218 17.40 12.86 -3.67
C ARG A 218 18.36 13.59 -4.61
N ASP A 219 18.06 13.60 -5.92
CA ASP A 219 18.79 14.37 -6.92
C ASP A 219 18.38 15.86 -6.98
N GLY A 220 17.47 16.29 -6.10
CA GLY A 220 16.94 17.65 -6.04
C GLY A 220 15.82 17.94 -7.04
N SER A 221 15.50 16.99 -7.93
CA SER A 221 14.36 17.15 -8.85
C SER A 221 13.03 16.97 -8.12
N VAL A 222 11.99 17.62 -8.61
CA VAL A 222 10.64 17.55 -8.04
C VAL A 222 9.71 16.88 -9.03
N ARG A 223 8.77 16.08 -8.53
CA ARG A 223 7.65 15.52 -9.27
C ARG A 223 6.35 15.86 -8.57
N TRP A 224 5.27 15.87 -9.34
CA TRP A 224 3.93 15.95 -8.78
C TRP A 224 3.06 14.83 -9.32
N VAL A 225 2.17 14.32 -8.50
CA VAL A 225 1.17 13.35 -8.91
C VAL A 225 -0.20 13.86 -8.49
N VAL A 226 -1.14 13.90 -9.44
CA VAL A 226 -2.47 14.48 -9.26
C VAL A 226 -3.54 13.46 -9.69
N TRP A 227 -4.57 13.27 -8.87
CA TRP A 227 -5.76 12.46 -9.21
C TRP A 227 -6.97 12.87 -8.37
N GLY A 228 -8.12 12.27 -8.64
CA GLY A 228 -9.38 12.50 -7.94
C GLY A 228 -10.38 13.25 -8.83
N SER A 229 -11.17 14.17 -8.24
CA SER A 229 -12.15 14.96 -8.99
C SER A 229 -11.95 16.46 -8.82
N GLY A 230 -12.35 17.21 -9.87
CA GLY A 230 -12.20 18.66 -9.94
C GLY A 230 -11.09 19.11 -10.90
N THR A 231 -10.60 20.33 -10.68
CA THR A 231 -9.55 20.94 -11.50
C THR A 231 -8.39 21.36 -10.60
N ASP A 232 -7.17 21.04 -11.02
CA ASP A 232 -5.93 21.55 -10.44
C ASP A 232 -5.21 22.44 -11.48
N THR A 233 -4.04 22.96 -11.13
CA THR A 233 -3.17 23.71 -12.03
C THR A 233 -1.76 23.13 -12.05
N VAL A 234 -1.13 23.17 -13.21
CA VAL A 234 0.27 22.78 -13.40
C VAL A 234 1.16 23.59 -12.45
N PRO A 235 1.93 22.96 -11.55
CA PRO A 235 2.83 23.65 -10.63
C PRO A 235 3.89 24.46 -11.38
N ALA A 236 4.41 25.50 -10.73
CA ALA A 236 5.65 26.13 -11.17
C ALA A 236 6.79 25.09 -11.19
N GLY A 237 7.54 25.04 -12.29
CA GLY A 237 8.64 24.10 -12.51
C GLY A 237 8.27 22.84 -13.28
N ALA A 238 6.99 22.45 -13.33
CA ALA A 238 6.56 21.34 -14.18
C ALA A 238 6.59 21.74 -15.67
N THR A 239 7.19 20.88 -16.49
CA THR A 239 7.42 21.08 -17.93
C THR A 239 6.71 20.05 -18.78
N ALA A 240 6.42 18.86 -18.24
CA ALA A 240 5.67 17.83 -18.92
C ALA A 240 4.77 17.03 -17.98
N MET A 241 3.73 16.41 -18.53
CA MET A 241 2.87 15.46 -17.81
C MET A 241 2.61 14.19 -18.62
N THR A 242 2.33 13.08 -17.93
CA THR A 242 1.89 11.81 -18.54
C THR A 242 0.88 11.11 -17.63
N GLY A 243 0.01 10.28 -18.20
CA GLY A 243 -0.83 9.38 -17.41
C GLY A 243 -0.02 8.19 -16.88
N VAL A 244 -0.44 7.59 -15.77
CA VAL A 244 0.29 6.45 -15.17
C VAL A 244 -0.15 5.08 -15.70
N TYR A 245 -1.09 5.04 -16.65
CA TYR A 245 -1.53 3.82 -17.32
C TYR A 245 -0.95 3.72 -18.72
N SER A 246 -0.43 2.55 -19.07
CA SER A 246 -0.04 2.18 -20.42
C SER A 246 -0.27 0.69 -20.64
N ALA A 247 -0.91 0.34 -21.76
CA ALA A 247 -1.17 -1.07 -22.11
C ALA A 247 0.08 -1.78 -22.66
N ASP A 248 0.99 -1.04 -23.31
CA ASP A 248 2.18 -1.57 -23.97
C ASP A 248 3.50 -1.15 -23.31
N GLY A 249 3.41 -0.34 -22.24
CA GLY A 249 4.55 0.19 -21.50
C GLY A 249 5.14 1.48 -22.06
N SER A 250 4.56 2.04 -23.13
CA SER A 250 4.93 3.36 -23.64
C SER A 250 4.15 4.47 -22.93
N PHE A 251 4.87 5.51 -22.49
CA PHE A 251 4.28 6.69 -21.84
C PHE A 251 4.57 7.94 -22.68
N SER A 252 3.50 8.60 -23.14
CA SER A 252 3.61 9.85 -23.89
C SER A 252 3.64 11.04 -22.95
N TRP A 253 4.68 11.86 -23.07
CA TRP A 253 4.84 13.08 -22.28
C TRP A 253 4.34 14.29 -23.06
N THR A 254 3.35 14.98 -22.51
CA THR A 254 2.80 16.20 -23.09
C THR A 254 3.43 17.40 -22.41
N ALA A 255 3.98 18.33 -23.19
CA ALA A 255 4.51 19.59 -22.65
C ALA A 255 3.38 20.40 -21.97
N VAL A 256 3.69 20.99 -20.82
CA VAL A 256 2.74 21.80 -20.04
C VAL A 256 3.35 23.14 -19.66
N SER A 257 2.49 24.12 -19.36
CA SER A 257 2.90 25.44 -18.87
C SER A 257 2.35 25.67 -17.46
N PRO A 258 3.14 26.23 -16.52
CA PRO A 258 2.65 26.57 -15.18
C PRO A 258 1.34 27.35 -15.20
N GLY A 259 0.43 27.01 -14.30
CA GLY A 259 -0.91 27.61 -14.21
C GLY A 259 -1.94 27.08 -15.20
N SER A 260 -1.54 26.26 -16.18
CA SER A 260 -2.50 25.59 -17.07
C SER A 260 -3.39 24.64 -16.27
N PRO A 261 -4.69 24.51 -16.61
CA PRO A 261 -5.61 23.66 -15.88
C PRO A 261 -5.30 22.17 -16.12
N ILE A 262 -5.48 21.36 -15.08
CA ILE A 262 -5.44 19.90 -15.10
C ILE A 262 -6.82 19.42 -14.65
N THR A 263 -7.54 18.71 -15.51
CA THR A 263 -8.77 18.01 -15.10
C THR A 263 -8.36 16.72 -14.41
N ALA A 264 -8.61 16.63 -13.10
CA ALA A 264 -8.32 15.42 -12.36
C ALA A 264 -9.31 14.31 -12.73
N THR A 265 -8.78 13.09 -12.79
CA THR A 265 -9.58 11.86 -12.93
C THR A 265 -9.13 10.88 -11.87
N ASP A 266 -9.82 9.74 -11.75
CA ASP A 266 -9.37 8.69 -10.85
C ASP A 266 -7.96 8.21 -11.22
N VAL A 267 -7.62 8.09 -12.51
CA VAL A 267 -6.28 7.65 -12.95
C VAL A 267 -5.28 8.80 -12.74
N PRO A 268 -4.19 8.57 -11.98
CA PRO A 268 -3.21 9.62 -11.74
C PRO A 268 -2.51 10.13 -13.00
N VAL A 269 -2.17 11.41 -12.95
CA VAL A 269 -1.22 12.04 -13.86
C VAL A 269 0.06 12.38 -13.10
N LEU A 270 1.20 12.09 -13.71
CA LEU A 270 2.53 12.42 -13.21
C LEU A 270 3.06 13.65 -13.96
N LEU A 271 3.61 14.61 -13.21
CA LEU A 271 4.24 15.82 -13.72
C LEU A 271 5.71 15.87 -13.33
N ARG A 272 6.55 16.38 -14.23
CA ARG A 272 7.99 16.59 -14.01
C ARG A 272 8.48 17.93 -14.53
#